data_AF-A0AAD8HQF3-F1
#
_entry.id   AF-A0AAD8HQF3-F1
#
_cell.length_a   1.000
_cell.length_b   1.000
_cell.length_c   1.000
_cell.angle_alpha   90.00
_cell.angle_beta   90.00
_cell.angle_gamma   90.00
#
_symmetry.space_group_name_H-M   'P 1'
#
loop_
_entity.id
_entity.type
_entity.pdbx_description
1 polymer ?
#
loop_
_entity_poly.entity_id
_entity_poly.type
_entity_poly.pdbx_seq_one_letter_code
_entity_poly.pdbx_strand_id
1 'polypeptide(L)'
;MVLDWWGFSNRPSMIGKGQFWSSFNWLSNPREKMAWAITFSSIVWSLWLNRNVKVFNQISYNADEIVYLIKVKVQKWCQASSLLSSEHLVVWNVNPLRAITNTNNALSRELVTDGCKLFGFTDGSSMEDASSRCSQGECLWLFYTDEPLPNDNRSGIGVAIRDHKGRILRLFAGSLRINDRRENEFYAMFEGLIKAYLAGKDVVELETDNLVAPWE
;
A
#
# COMPACT_ATOMS: atom_id res chain seq x y z
N MET A 1 -10.00 -0.58 -21.39
CA MET A 1 -9.92 0.72 -20.68
C MET A 1 -8.80 0.78 -19.64
N VAL A 2 -8.83 -0.01 -18.55
CA VAL A 2 -7.74 0.02 -17.53
C VAL A 2 -6.43 -0.53 -18.08
N LEU A 3 -6.46 -1.63 -18.84
CA LEU A 3 -5.29 -2.17 -19.52
C LEU A 3 -4.70 -1.19 -20.53
N ASP A 4 -5.55 -0.49 -21.28
CA ASP A 4 -5.14 0.52 -22.27
C ASP A 4 -4.49 1.73 -21.58
N TRP A 5 -5.06 2.16 -20.45
CA TRP A 5 -4.48 3.20 -19.60
C TRP A 5 -3.08 2.83 -19.11
N TRP A 6 -2.85 1.56 -18.78
CA TRP A 6 -1.53 1.01 -18.47
C TRP A 6 -0.61 0.82 -19.70
N GLY A 7 -1.10 1.09 -20.91
CA GLY A 7 -0.34 0.95 -22.15
C GLY A 7 -0.14 -0.50 -22.59
N PHE A 8 -0.92 -1.45 -22.06
CA PHE A 8 -0.83 -2.86 -22.45
C PHE A 8 -1.50 -3.18 -23.79
N SER A 9 -2.42 -2.34 -24.24
CA SER A 9 -3.17 -2.50 -25.51
C SER A 9 -2.29 -2.56 -26.76
N ASN A 10 -1.13 -1.90 -26.75
CA ASN A 10 -0.20 -1.91 -27.88
C ASN A 10 0.68 -3.17 -27.93
N ARG A 11 0.43 -4.17 -27.07
CA ARG A 11 1.24 -5.40 -27.01
C ARG A 11 0.50 -6.57 -27.69
N PRO A 12 0.99 -7.06 -28.84
CA PRO A 12 0.24 -7.96 -29.72
C PRO A 12 -0.07 -9.35 -29.14
N SER A 13 0.45 -9.71 -27.96
CA SER A 13 0.29 -11.06 -27.39
C SER A 13 -0.92 -11.25 -26.47
N MET A 14 -1.62 -10.19 -26.02
CA MET A 14 -2.66 -10.27 -24.98
C MET A 14 -3.99 -10.95 -25.38
N ILE A 15 -4.17 -11.34 -26.64
CA ILE A 15 -5.42 -11.95 -27.11
C ILE A 15 -5.39 -13.45 -26.79
N GLY A 16 -5.55 -13.79 -25.51
CA GLY A 16 -5.64 -15.18 -25.02
C GLY A 16 -6.18 -15.26 -23.60
N LYS A 17 -7.22 -16.07 -23.39
CA LYS A 17 -7.82 -16.34 -22.07
C LYS A 17 -6.76 -16.96 -21.14
N GLY A 18 -6.23 -16.20 -20.19
CA GLY A 18 -5.23 -16.65 -19.22
C GLY A 18 -4.05 -15.70 -18.98
N GLN A 19 -3.92 -14.63 -19.75
CA GLN A 19 -2.72 -13.79 -19.75
C GLN A 19 -2.71 -12.58 -18.81
N PHE A 20 -3.72 -12.44 -17.92
CA PHE A 20 -3.73 -11.34 -16.96
C PHE A 20 -2.55 -11.44 -15.97
N TRP A 21 -2.27 -12.63 -15.47
CA TRP A 21 -1.11 -12.85 -14.58
C TRP A 21 0.23 -12.69 -15.32
N SER A 22 0.27 -12.99 -16.62
CA SER A 22 1.50 -12.76 -17.40
C SER A 22 1.84 -11.29 -17.61
N SER A 23 0.88 -10.36 -17.46
CA SER A 23 1.20 -8.93 -17.49
C SER A 23 2.08 -8.51 -16.31
N PHE A 24 2.03 -9.24 -15.20
CA PHE A 24 2.89 -9.04 -14.03
C PHE A 24 4.37 -9.29 -14.36
N ASN A 25 4.64 -10.26 -15.25
CA ASN A 25 5.98 -10.59 -15.71
C ASN A 25 6.55 -9.56 -16.70
N TRP A 26 5.72 -8.68 -17.26
CA TRP A 26 6.16 -7.65 -18.20
C TRP A 26 6.66 -6.38 -17.54
N LEU A 27 6.39 -6.25 -16.24
CA LEU A 27 6.85 -5.14 -15.43
C LEU A 27 8.23 -5.53 -14.91
N SER A 28 9.25 -4.80 -15.35
CA SER A 28 10.63 -5.09 -14.97
C SER A 28 10.93 -4.59 -13.56
N ASN A 29 10.32 -3.47 -13.18
CA ASN A 29 10.61 -2.81 -11.92
C ASN A 29 9.71 -3.34 -10.79
N PRO A 30 10.29 -3.69 -9.63
CA PRO A 30 9.58 -3.87 -8.37
C PRO A 30 8.39 -2.92 -8.11
N ARG A 31 8.61 -1.61 -8.22
CA ARG A 31 7.61 -0.58 -7.95
C ARG A 31 6.45 -0.62 -8.93
N GLU A 32 6.75 -0.92 -10.19
CA GLU A 32 5.74 -1.06 -11.24
C GLU A 32 4.86 -2.28 -10.95
N LYS A 33 5.48 -3.42 -10.56
CA LYS A 33 4.75 -4.61 -10.12
C LYS A 33 3.82 -4.31 -8.93
N MET A 34 4.30 -3.55 -7.96
CA MET A 34 3.51 -3.16 -6.80
C MET A 34 2.33 -2.25 -7.18
N ALA A 35 2.58 -1.21 -8.00
CA ALA A 35 1.53 -0.33 -8.50
C ALA A 35 0.48 -1.10 -9.34
N TRP A 36 0.91 -2.14 -10.06
CA TRP A 36 0.01 -3.03 -10.79
C TRP A 36 -0.81 -3.94 -9.86
N ALA A 37 -0.21 -4.47 -8.79
CA ALA A 37 -0.93 -5.21 -7.76
C ALA A 37 -2.01 -4.36 -7.07
N ILE A 38 -1.69 -3.09 -6.74
CA ILE A 38 -2.66 -2.11 -6.25
C ILE A 38 -3.78 -1.89 -7.27
N THR A 39 -3.44 -1.80 -8.55
CA THR A 39 -4.43 -1.66 -9.63
C THR A 39 -5.37 -2.84 -9.69
N PHE A 40 -4.84 -4.06 -9.68
CA PHE A 40 -5.64 -5.27 -9.69
C PHE A 40 -6.58 -5.36 -8.49
N SER A 41 -6.05 -5.11 -7.29
CA SER A 41 -6.82 -5.09 -6.05
C SER A 41 -7.96 -4.07 -6.13
N SER A 42 -7.67 -2.88 -6.66
CA SER A 42 -8.68 -1.84 -6.89
C SER A 42 -9.75 -2.24 -7.90
N ILE A 43 -9.40 -3.00 -8.96
CA ILE A 43 -10.37 -3.54 -9.92
C ILE A 43 -11.31 -4.53 -9.22
N VAL A 44 -10.75 -5.56 -8.56
CA VAL A 44 -11.54 -6.61 -7.89
C VAL A 44 -12.46 -5.99 -6.84
N TRP A 45 -11.93 -5.09 -6.01
CA TRP A 45 -12.70 -4.40 -5.01
C TRP A 45 -13.84 -3.56 -5.61
N SER A 46 -13.57 -2.81 -6.69
CA SER A 46 -14.58 -1.94 -7.29
C SER A 46 -15.69 -2.74 -7.98
N LEU A 47 -15.37 -3.90 -8.56
CA LEU A 47 -16.36 -4.83 -9.09
C LEU A 47 -17.22 -5.44 -7.98
N TRP A 48 -16.60 -5.87 -6.88
CA TRP A 48 -17.30 -6.39 -5.71
C TRP A 48 -18.24 -5.34 -5.10
N LEU A 49 -17.75 -4.11 -4.92
CA LEU A 49 -18.53 -2.99 -4.40
C LEU A 49 -19.72 -2.67 -5.32
N ASN A 50 -19.50 -2.57 -6.63
CA ASN A 50 -20.58 -2.35 -7.59
C ASN A 50 -21.64 -3.46 -7.54
N ARG A 51 -21.22 -4.72 -7.41
CA ARG A 51 -22.15 -5.86 -7.25
C ARG A 51 -22.99 -5.72 -5.98
N ASN A 52 -22.38 -5.34 -4.85
CA ASN A 52 -23.10 -5.15 -3.60
C ASN A 52 -24.07 -3.96 -3.66
N VAL A 53 -23.65 -2.82 -4.19
CA VAL A 53 -24.52 -1.65 -4.38
C VAL A 53 -25.72 -1.99 -5.26
N LYS A 54 -25.51 -2.78 -6.33
CA LYS A 54 -26.60 -3.25 -7.18
C LYS A 54 -27.58 -4.16 -6.45
N VAL A 55 -27.09 -5.09 -5.62
CA VAL A 55 -27.94 -6.03 -4.89
C VAL A 55 -28.73 -5.35 -3.79
N PHE A 56 -28.08 -4.52 -2.98
CA PHE A 56 -28.68 -3.96 -1.76
C PHE A 56 -29.39 -2.62 -1.99
N ASN A 57 -28.90 -1.80 -2.92
CA ASN A 57 -29.42 -0.45 -3.14
C ASN A 57 -30.14 -0.30 -4.49
N GLN A 58 -30.14 -1.33 -5.35
CA GLN A 58 -30.70 -1.29 -6.71
C GLN A 58 -30.09 -0.17 -7.59
N ILE A 59 -28.91 0.34 -7.22
CA ILE A 59 -28.15 1.33 -7.99
C ILE A 59 -27.09 0.58 -8.81
N SER A 60 -26.92 0.93 -10.07
CA SER A 60 -25.85 0.38 -10.92
C SER A 60 -24.96 1.49 -11.45
N TYR A 61 -23.66 1.34 -11.28
CA TYR A 61 -22.68 2.21 -11.94
C TYR A 61 -22.42 1.73 -13.37
N ASN A 62 -22.22 2.67 -14.29
CA ASN A 62 -21.77 2.36 -15.63
C ASN A 62 -20.27 2.01 -15.65
N ALA A 63 -19.79 1.46 -16.77
CA ALA A 63 -18.41 1.00 -16.88
C ALA A 63 -17.38 2.14 -16.72
N ASP A 64 -17.71 3.35 -17.20
CA ASP A 64 -16.83 4.51 -17.14
C ASP A 64 -16.69 5.03 -15.71
N GLU A 65 -17.78 5.06 -14.94
CA GLU A 65 -17.78 5.40 -13.51
C GLU A 65 -16.92 4.43 -12.70
N ILE A 66 -17.05 3.12 -12.97
CA ILE A 66 -16.24 2.10 -12.30
C ILE A 66 -14.76 2.29 -12.63
N VAL A 67 -14.42 2.54 -13.90
CA VAL A 67 -13.03 2.77 -14.31
C VAL A 67 -12.47 4.06 -13.72
N TYR A 68 -13.26 5.13 -13.67
CA TYR A 68 -12.88 6.37 -13.00
C TYR A 68 -12.57 6.13 -11.51
N LEU A 69 -13.47 5.41 -10.82
CA LEU A 69 -13.30 5.08 -9.40
C LEU A 69 -12.05 4.20 -9.16
N ILE A 70 -11.77 3.24 -10.04
CA ILE A 70 -10.53 2.47 -10.01
C ILE A 70 -9.32 3.40 -10.14
N LYS A 71 -9.28 4.28 -11.15
CA LYS A 71 -8.14 5.20 -11.35
C LYS A 71 -7.87 6.07 -10.12
N VAL A 72 -8.93 6.62 -9.51
CA VAL A 72 -8.83 7.44 -8.30
C VAL A 72 -8.28 6.64 -7.11
N LYS A 73 -8.77 5.42 -6.88
CA LYS A 73 -8.27 4.56 -5.80
C LYS A 73 -6.79 4.21 -5.98
N VAL A 74 -6.43 3.76 -7.18
CA VAL A 74 -5.04 3.40 -7.49
C VAL A 74 -4.13 4.60 -7.33
N GLN A 75 -4.54 5.78 -7.81
CA GLN A 75 -3.76 7.01 -7.62
C GLN A 75 -3.50 7.28 -6.13
N LYS A 76 -4.57 7.30 -5.31
CA LYS A 76 -4.46 7.58 -3.88
C LYS A 76 -3.58 6.57 -3.16
N TRP A 77 -3.73 5.28 -3.47
CA TRP A 77 -2.93 4.22 -2.87
C TRP A 77 -1.47 4.30 -3.31
N CYS A 78 -1.20 4.53 -4.59
CA CYS A 78 0.17 4.75 -5.07
C CYS A 78 0.83 6.00 -4.46
N GLN A 79 0.07 7.07 -4.19
CA GLN A 79 0.58 8.25 -3.49
C GLN A 79 0.90 7.94 -2.02
N ALA A 80 -0.01 7.27 -1.31
CA ALA A 80 0.19 6.85 0.08
C ALA A 80 1.44 5.97 0.23
N SER A 81 1.61 5.02 -0.69
CA SER A 81 2.76 4.11 -0.74
C SER A 81 4.05 4.72 -1.31
N SER A 82 4.02 6.02 -1.59
CA SER A 82 5.14 6.76 -2.20
C SER A 82 5.59 6.17 -3.54
N LEU A 83 4.76 5.37 -4.21
CA LEU A 83 5.01 4.85 -5.55
C LEU A 83 4.85 5.95 -6.61
N LEU A 84 3.97 6.92 -6.34
CA LEU A 84 3.65 8.05 -7.21
C LEU A 84 3.89 9.38 -6.50
N SER A 85 4.75 10.23 -7.06
CA SER A 85 4.92 11.62 -6.60
C SER A 85 3.80 12.52 -7.14
N SER A 86 3.42 13.53 -6.36
CA SER A 86 2.45 14.57 -6.76
C SER A 86 2.86 15.29 -8.05
N GLU A 87 4.18 15.41 -8.31
CA GLU A 87 4.73 16.03 -9.52
C GLU A 87 4.39 15.25 -10.81
N HIS A 88 4.12 13.95 -10.69
CA HIS A 88 3.86 13.07 -11.83
C HIS A 88 2.37 12.73 -12.02
N LEU A 89 1.45 13.41 -11.32
CA LEU A 89 0.01 13.18 -11.43
C LEU A 89 -0.55 13.44 -12.84
N VAL A 90 -0.04 14.45 -13.54
CA VAL A 90 -0.47 14.74 -14.92
C VAL A 90 -0.11 13.56 -15.84
N VAL A 91 1.09 13.00 -15.67
CA VAL A 91 1.56 11.84 -16.45
C VAL A 91 0.77 10.59 -16.09
N TRP A 92 0.44 10.40 -14.81
CA TRP A 92 -0.33 9.26 -14.30
C TRP A 92 -1.69 9.10 -15.00
N ASN A 93 -2.39 10.21 -15.24
CA ASN A 93 -3.70 10.19 -15.91
C ASN A 93 -3.63 9.66 -17.36
N VAL A 94 -2.46 9.76 -17.99
CA VAL A 94 -2.22 9.29 -19.37
C VAL A 94 -1.60 7.90 -19.36
N ASN A 95 -0.56 7.68 -18.56
CA ASN A 95 0.22 6.44 -18.53
C ASN A 95 0.84 6.22 -17.13
N PRO A 96 0.26 5.33 -16.30
CA PRO A 96 0.74 5.00 -14.95
C PRO A 96 2.16 4.48 -14.94
N LEU A 97 2.49 3.59 -15.90
CA LEU A 97 3.81 2.97 -15.98
C LEU A 97 4.89 4.06 -16.07
N ARG A 98 4.72 5.01 -17.00
CA ARG A 98 5.64 6.14 -17.17
C ARG A 98 5.73 7.02 -15.93
N ALA A 99 4.61 7.28 -15.26
CA ALA A 99 4.60 8.09 -14.04
C ALA A 99 5.34 7.42 -12.86
N ILE A 100 5.19 6.10 -12.71
CA ILE A 100 5.94 5.31 -11.71
C ILE A 100 7.44 5.29 -12.06
N THR A 101 7.80 5.04 -13.32
CA THR A 101 9.21 5.06 -13.75
C THR A 101 9.85 6.43 -13.48
N ASN A 102 9.15 7.54 -13.79
CA ASN A 102 9.63 8.89 -13.51
C ASN A 102 9.83 9.13 -12.00
N THR A 103 8.86 8.72 -11.18
CA THR A 103 8.95 8.83 -9.72
C THR A 103 10.12 8.01 -9.18
N ASN A 104 10.32 6.79 -9.67
CA ASN A 104 11.45 5.95 -9.28
C ASN A 104 12.79 6.59 -9.65
N ASN A 105 12.90 7.17 -10.84
CA ASN A 105 14.13 7.83 -11.29
C ASN A 105 14.44 9.08 -10.45
N ALA A 106 13.42 9.83 -10.03
CA ALA A 106 13.58 10.96 -9.12
C ALA A 106 14.09 10.48 -7.75
N LEU A 107 13.42 9.49 -7.14
CA LEU A 107 13.81 8.93 -5.83
C LEU A 107 15.19 8.26 -5.85
N SER A 108 15.55 7.59 -6.94
CA SER A 108 16.87 6.92 -7.06
C SER A 108 18.01 7.93 -7.13
N ARG A 109 17.76 9.15 -7.62
CA ARG A 109 18.73 10.26 -7.56
C ARG A 109 18.90 10.79 -6.13
N GLU A 110 17.90 10.63 -5.27
CA GLU A 110 17.94 11.03 -3.86
C GLU A 110 18.54 9.97 -2.94
N LEU A 111 18.48 8.67 -3.30
CA LEU A 111 18.77 7.53 -2.41
C LEU A 111 20.15 6.85 -2.61
N VAL A 112 21.16 7.54 -3.14
CA VAL A 112 22.53 7.01 -3.07
C VAL A 112 23.04 7.14 -1.63
N THR A 113 22.78 6.14 -0.78
CA THR A 113 23.55 5.83 0.46
C THR A 113 23.11 4.50 1.11
N ASP A 114 24.08 3.59 1.18
CA ASP A 114 24.28 2.39 2.02
C ASP A 114 23.28 1.21 2.04
N GLY A 115 23.83 0.03 1.70
CA GLY A 115 23.18 -1.27 1.71
C GLY A 115 23.32 -2.03 3.04
N CYS A 116 22.21 -2.33 3.69
CA CYS A 116 22.12 -3.26 4.83
C CYS A 116 20.78 -4.03 4.79
N LYS A 117 20.76 -5.30 5.25
CA LYS A 117 19.55 -6.16 5.41
C LYS A 117 18.64 -5.67 6.55
N LEU A 118 17.33 -5.86 6.41
CA LEU A 118 16.27 -5.20 7.19
C LEU A 118 15.04 -6.10 7.44
N PHE A 119 14.31 -5.86 8.54
CA PHE A 119 13.19 -6.55 9.19
C PHE A 119 12.12 -5.50 9.50
N GLY A 120 10.83 -5.73 9.25
CA GLY A 120 9.79 -4.70 9.39
C GLY A 120 8.82 -4.99 10.53
N PHE A 121 8.55 -4.00 11.37
CA PHE A 121 7.55 -4.00 12.43
C PHE A 121 6.45 -3.01 12.07
N THR A 122 5.20 -3.36 12.35
CA THR A 122 4.04 -2.55 11.98
C THR A 122 3.01 -2.56 13.09
N ASP A 123 2.45 -1.39 13.40
CA ASP A 123 1.45 -1.18 14.47
C ASP A 123 0.39 -0.17 13.98
N GLY A 124 -0.89 -0.51 14.14
CA GLY A 124 -2.05 0.32 13.85
C GLY A 124 -2.96 0.51 15.08
N SER A 125 -3.12 1.75 15.53
CA SER A 125 -3.94 2.07 16.72
C SER A 125 -5.31 2.65 16.38
N SER A 126 -6.32 2.34 17.19
CA SER A 126 -7.62 3.04 17.26
C SER A 126 -8.09 3.18 18.72
N MET A 127 -8.97 4.15 18.96
CA MET A 127 -9.32 4.68 20.28
C MET A 127 -10.16 3.76 21.20
N GLU A 128 -10.51 2.53 20.80
CA GLU A 128 -11.54 1.74 21.51
C GLU A 128 -11.05 0.78 22.60
N ASP A 129 -9.74 0.57 22.81
CA ASP A 129 -9.27 -0.46 23.76
C ASP A 129 -8.25 0.04 24.78
N ALA A 130 -8.66 0.06 26.05
CA ALA A 130 -7.78 0.20 27.21
C ALA A 130 -7.91 -1.03 28.12
N SER A 131 -6.99 -2.00 28.01
CA SER A 131 -6.54 -2.79 29.18
C SER A 131 -5.32 -3.69 28.91
N SER A 132 -4.27 -3.40 29.66
CA SER A 132 -3.17 -4.24 30.18
C SER A 132 -2.85 -5.60 29.55
N ARG A 133 -1.56 -5.80 29.20
CA ARG A 133 -0.65 -6.79 29.82
C ARG A 133 0.76 -6.69 29.23
N CYS A 134 1.77 -6.65 30.10
CA CYS A 134 3.14 -7.01 29.71
C CYS A 134 3.87 -7.58 30.94
N SER A 135 4.36 -8.81 30.84
CA SER A 135 5.32 -9.39 31.78
C SER A 135 6.31 -10.27 31.02
N GLN A 136 7.56 -9.80 31.00
CA GLN A 136 8.83 -10.50 30.79
C GLN A 136 9.14 -11.11 29.41
N GLY A 137 10.09 -10.47 28.72
CA GLY A 137 10.84 -10.98 27.57
C GLY A 137 10.78 -10.01 26.38
N GLU A 138 11.85 -9.24 26.18
CA GLU A 138 12.15 -8.40 24.99
C GLU A 138 10.93 -7.79 24.27
N CYS A 139 10.46 -6.63 24.73
CA CYS A 139 9.21 -6.05 24.27
C CYS A 139 9.36 -4.75 23.47
N LEU A 140 8.54 -4.71 22.43
CA LEU A 140 8.06 -3.60 21.62
C LEU A 140 7.60 -2.41 22.48
N TRP A 141 7.91 -1.18 22.04
CA TRP A 141 7.39 0.04 22.67
C TRP A 141 6.19 0.55 21.89
N LEU A 142 5.00 0.43 22.49
CA LEU A 142 3.80 1.16 22.07
C LEU A 142 3.93 2.63 22.52
N PHE A 143 3.60 3.56 21.62
CA PHE A 143 3.27 4.93 22.02
C PHE A 143 1.77 5.12 21.86
N TYR A 144 1.06 5.03 22.98
CA TYR A 144 -0.35 5.43 23.07
C TYR A 144 -0.41 6.89 23.53
N THR A 145 -1.29 7.67 22.92
CA THR A 145 -1.77 8.92 23.50
C THR A 145 -3.27 8.82 23.67
N ASP A 146 -3.76 8.92 24.91
CA ASP A 146 -5.20 8.98 25.20
C ASP A 146 -5.84 10.25 24.61
N GLU A 147 -5.00 11.25 24.33
CA GLU A 147 -5.37 12.46 23.64
C GLU A 147 -5.19 12.28 22.13
N PRO A 148 -6.11 12.84 21.30
CA PRO A 148 -5.91 12.90 19.87
C PRO A 148 -4.52 13.49 19.58
N LEU A 149 -3.86 12.96 18.54
CA LEU A 149 -2.58 13.51 18.09
C LEU A 149 -2.73 15.03 17.85
N PRO A 150 -1.65 15.84 17.91
CA PRO A 150 -1.73 17.30 17.80
C PRO A 150 -2.44 17.84 16.53
N ASN A 151 -2.71 16.96 15.56
CA ASN A 151 -3.47 17.22 14.33
C ASN A 151 -4.94 16.77 14.39
N ASP A 152 -5.50 16.57 15.59
CA ASP A 152 -6.88 16.15 15.87
C ASP A 152 -7.23 14.76 15.29
N ASN A 153 -6.22 13.90 15.20
CA ASN A 153 -6.32 12.62 14.53
C ASN A 153 -6.35 11.47 15.53
N ARG A 154 -7.22 10.49 15.27
CA ARG A 154 -7.54 9.38 16.19
C ARG A 154 -6.96 8.04 15.77
N SER A 155 -6.22 8.03 14.68
CA SER A 155 -5.47 6.86 14.22
C SER A 155 -4.05 7.21 13.90
N GLY A 156 -3.16 6.24 14.06
CA GLY A 156 -1.76 6.31 13.69
C GLY A 156 -1.33 5.01 13.07
N ILE A 157 -0.43 5.08 12.09
CA ILE A 157 0.38 3.95 11.66
C ILE A 157 1.83 4.19 12.07
N GLY A 158 2.45 3.16 12.63
CA GLY A 158 3.87 3.10 12.94
C GLY A 158 4.51 1.96 12.18
N VAL A 159 5.65 2.23 11.52
CA VAL A 159 6.46 1.20 10.88
C VAL A 159 7.91 1.38 11.32
N ALA A 160 8.50 0.37 11.94
CA ALA A 160 9.92 0.36 12.26
C ALA A 160 10.63 -0.72 11.45
N ILE A 161 11.68 -0.37 10.71
CA ILE A 161 12.49 -1.32 9.97
C ILE A 161 13.84 -1.49 10.68
N ARG A 162 14.18 -2.71 11.12
CA ARG A 162 15.36 -3.07 11.92
C ARG A 162 16.26 -4.08 11.21
N ASP A 163 17.53 -4.23 11.54
CA ASP A 163 18.32 -5.36 11.01
C ASP A 163 18.16 -6.64 11.87
N HIS A 164 18.86 -7.72 11.49
CA HIS A 164 18.83 -9.01 12.20
C HIS A 164 19.41 -8.96 13.61
N LYS A 165 20.03 -7.83 13.98
CA LYS A 165 20.56 -7.56 15.32
C LYS A 165 19.59 -6.69 16.13
N GLY A 166 18.38 -6.46 15.62
CA GLY A 166 17.37 -5.61 16.24
C GLY A 166 17.63 -4.10 16.10
N ARG A 167 18.66 -3.66 15.35
CA ARG A 167 18.96 -2.22 15.22
C ARG A 167 17.96 -1.57 14.27
N ILE A 168 17.20 -0.58 14.76
CA ILE A 168 16.28 0.21 13.92
C ILE A 168 17.10 1.00 12.90
N LEU A 169 16.89 0.74 11.60
CA LEU A 169 17.49 1.52 10.52
C LEU A 169 16.56 2.62 10.03
N ARG A 170 15.24 2.42 10.10
CA ARG A 170 14.24 3.43 9.73
C ARG A 170 13.01 3.34 10.62
N LEU A 171 12.39 4.48 10.88
CA LEU A 171 11.11 4.57 11.58
C LEU A 171 10.22 5.51 10.78
N PHE A 172 8.99 5.08 10.56
CA PHE A 172 7.96 5.84 9.87
C PHE A 172 6.76 5.94 10.80
N ALA A 173 6.17 7.12 10.86
CA ALA A 173 4.92 7.36 11.54
C ALA A 173 4.03 8.20 10.62
N GLY A 174 2.73 7.88 10.58
CA GLY A 174 1.81 8.53 9.67
C GLY A 174 0.37 8.52 10.18
N SER A 175 -0.38 9.53 9.76
CA SER A 175 -1.83 9.67 9.81
C SER A 175 -2.59 9.01 8.65
N LEU A 176 -3.44 7.98 8.83
CA LEU A 176 -4.43 7.57 7.82
C LEU A 176 -5.79 8.26 7.94
N ARG A 177 -6.13 8.84 9.11
CA ARG A 177 -7.47 9.39 9.40
C ARG A 177 -8.60 8.37 9.21
N ILE A 178 -8.28 7.09 9.36
CA ILE A 178 -9.22 5.98 9.32
C ILE A 178 -9.54 5.61 10.78
N ASN A 179 -10.81 5.60 11.15
CA ASN A 179 -11.22 5.29 12.53
C ASN A 179 -11.37 3.79 12.78
N ASP A 180 -11.13 2.95 11.77
CA ASP A 180 -11.16 1.50 11.89
C ASP A 180 -9.78 0.94 12.26
N ARG A 181 -9.71 0.22 13.39
CA ARG A 181 -8.47 -0.37 13.91
C ARG A 181 -7.84 -1.35 12.94
N ARG A 182 -8.68 -2.21 12.36
CA ARG A 182 -8.24 -3.32 11.51
C ARG A 182 -7.69 -2.79 10.21
N GLU A 183 -8.34 -1.78 9.64
CA GLU A 183 -7.81 -1.07 8.49
C GLU A 183 -6.47 -0.41 8.81
N ASN A 184 -6.32 0.27 9.95
CA ASN A 184 -5.04 0.89 10.33
C ASN A 184 -3.91 -0.13 10.45
N GLU A 185 -4.18 -1.28 11.06
CA GLU A 185 -3.20 -2.37 11.20
C GLU A 185 -2.82 -2.97 9.85
N PHE A 186 -3.83 -3.29 9.03
CA PHE A 186 -3.61 -3.76 7.66
C PHE A 186 -2.76 -2.77 6.87
N TYR A 187 -3.06 -1.48 6.96
CA TYR A 187 -2.30 -0.44 6.27
C TYR A 187 -0.89 -0.25 6.84
N ALA A 188 -0.71 -0.38 8.15
CA ALA A 188 0.62 -0.37 8.77
C ALA A 188 1.45 -1.54 8.24
N MET A 189 0.89 -2.76 8.25
CA MET A 189 1.52 -3.98 7.70
C MET A 189 1.91 -3.78 6.23
N PHE A 190 0.96 -3.30 5.43
CA PHE A 190 1.15 -3.09 4.01
C PHE A 190 2.25 -2.05 3.73
N GLU A 191 2.27 -0.93 4.46
CA GLU A 191 3.36 0.04 4.33
C GLU A 191 4.70 -0.54 4.77
N GLY A 192 4.74 -1.33 5.85
CA GLY A 192 5.96 -2.04 6.24
C GLY A 192 6.54 -2.88 5.12
N LEU A 193 5.70 -3.68 4.48
CA LEU A 193 6.08 -4.51 3.33
C LEU A 193 6.54 -3.68 2.14
N ILE A 194 5.81 -2.60 1.80
CA ILE A 194 6.21 -1.69 0.71
C ILE A 194 7.59 -1.11 0.99
N LYS A 195 7.81 -0.54 2.17
CA LYS A 195 9.09 0.13 2.49
C LYS A 195 10.24 -0.87 2.53
N ALA A 196 10.02 -2.07 3.06
CA ALA A 196 11.03 -3.12 3.06
C ALA A 196 11.38 -3.56 1.63
N TYR A 197 10.37 -3.74 0.78
CA TYR A 197 10.57 -4.07 -0.63
C TYR A 197 11.32 -2.97 -1.39
N LEU A 198 10.93 -1.71 -1.19
CA LEU A 198 11.61 -0.54 -1.76
C LEU A 198 13.07 -0.41 -1.31
N ALA A 199 13.41 -0.91 -0.13
CA ALA A 199 14.79 -1.00 0.36
C ALA A 199 15.60 -2.18 -0.23
N GLY A 200 15.07 -2.83 -1.29
CA GLY A 200 15.70 -3.96 -1.96
C GLY A 200 15.81 -5.18 -1.06
N LYS A 201 14.75 -5.48 -0.30
CA LYS A 201 14.68 -6.66 0.57
C LYS A 201 13.74 -7.69 -0.03
N ASP A 202 14.30 -8.87 -0.29
CA ASP A 202 13.58 -9.99 -0.88
C ASP A 202 12.93 -10.90 0.18
N VAL A 203 13.42 -10.83 1.43
CA VAL A 203 12.90 -11.57 2.57
C VAL A 203 12.61 -10.57 3.68
N VAL A 204 11.36 -10.54 4.12
CA VAL A 204 10.87 -9.66 5.18
C VAL A 204 10.11 -10.52 6.17
N GLU A 205 10.52 -10.46 7.42
CA GLU A 205 9.73 -10.95 8.54
C GLU A 205 8.89 -9.79 9.03
N LEU A 206 7.59 -10.04 9.17
CA LEU A 206 6.60 -9.04 9.57
C LEU A 206 6.08 -9.41 10.95
N GLU A 207 6.21 -8.46 11.88
CA GLU A 207 5.74 -8.58 13.25
C GLU A 207 4.63 -7.55 13.50
N THR A 208 3.49 -8.05 14.02
CA THR A 208 2.35 -7.26 14.50
C THR A 208 1.85 -7.88 15.81
N ASP A 209 1.41 -7.04 16.74
CA ASP A 209 0.78 -7.46 17.99
C ASP A 209 -0.72 -7.80 17.80
N ASN A 210 -1.27 -7.59 16.61
CA ASN A 210 -2.65 -7.88 16.26
C ASN A 210 -2.79 -9.20 15.50
N LEU A 211 -3.13 -10.25 16.23
CA LEU A 211 -3.28 -11.61 15.71
C LEU A 211 -4.39 -11.77 14.64
N VAL A 212 -5.32 -10.83 14.54
CA VAL A 212 -6.48 -10.92 13.63
C VAL A 212 -6.23 -10.20 12.30
N ALA A 213 -5.31 -9.25 12.26
CA ALA A 213 -5.02 -8.43 11.08
C ALA A 213 -4.60 -9.21 9.80
N PRO A 214 -3.89 -10.36 9.87
CA PRO A 214 -3.43 -11.05 8.66
C PRO A 214 -4.48 -11.92 7.94
N TRP A 215 -5.68 -12.16 8.52
CA TRP A 215 -6.53 -13.31 8.15
C TRP A 215 -7.97 -12.97 7.68
N GLU A 216 -8.33 -11.71 7.49
CA GLU A 216 -9.64 -11.27 6.96
C GLU A 216 -9.49 -10.25 5.82
#